data_AF-A0A849Q219-F1
#
_entry.id   AF-A0A849Q219-F1
#
_cell.length_a   1.000
_cell.length_b   1.000
_cell.length_c   1.000
_cell.angle_alpha   90.00
_cell.angle_beta   90.00
_cell.angle_gamma   90.00
#
_symmetry.space_group_name_H-M   'P 1'
#
loop_
_entity.id
_entity.type
_entity.pdbx_description
1 polymer ?
#
loop_
_entity_poly.entity_id
_entity_poly.type
_entity_poly.pdbx_seq_one_letter_code
_entity_poly.pdbx_strand_id
1 'polypeptide(L)' 'IYITIKKAIFEGATTRTLLVHRFGKTTEPVTDAIGFRIEPKIGFIIDITTVA' A
#
# COMPACT_ATOMS: atom_id res chain seq x y z
N ILE A 1 10.02 8.49 -7.89
CA ILE A 1 8.99 8.06 -6.91
C ILE A 1 9.72 7.29 -5.83
N TYR A 2 9.49 7.62 -4.56
CA TYR A 2 10.05 6.89 -3.41
C TYR A 2 8.90 6.16 -2.71
N ILE A 3 8.96 4.83 -2.73
CA ILE A 3 7.98 3.94 -2.10
C ILE A 3 8.70 2.88 -1.28
N THR A 4 8.05 2.43 -0.21
CA THR A 4 8.46 1.28 0.60
C THR A 4 7.32 0.26 0.64
N ILE A 5 7.62 -1.01 0.43
CA ILE A 5 6.65 -2.09 0.64
C ILE A 5 6.98 -2.79 1.95
N LYS A 6 6.00 -2.91 2.84
CA LYS A 6 6.10 -3.65 4.10
C LYS A 6 5.19 -4.86 4.06
N LYS A 7 5.66 -5.97 4.62
CA LYS A 7 4.87 -7.18 4.87
C LYS A 7 4.80 -7.40 6.37
N ALA A 8 3.61 -7.67 6.89
CA ALA A 8 3.41 -8.07 8.28
C ALA A 8 2.47 -9.27 8.34
N ILE A 9 2.42 -9.91 9.51
CA ILE A 9 1.46 -10.96 9.81
C ILE A 9 0.60 -10.46 10.96
N PHE A 10 -0.70 -10.35 10.74
CA PHE A 10 -1.70 -9.97 11.74
C PHE A 10 -2.74 -11.08 11.80
N GLU A 11 -2.95 -11.65 12.99
CA GLU A 11 -3.96 -12.72 13.22
C GLU A 11 -3.86 -13.91 12.24
N GLY A 12 -2.63 -14.27 11.86
CA GLY A 12 -2.38 -15.36 10.89
C GLY A 12 -2.58 -14.98 9.42
N ALA A 13 -3.08 -13.78 9.13
CA ALA A 13 -3.16 -13.24 7.77
C ALA A 13 -1.89 -12.45 7.41
N THR A 14 -1.39 -12.63 6.19
CA THR A 14 -0.30 -11.81 5.66
C THR A 14 -0.86 -10.49 5.15
N THR A 15 -0.52 -9.38 5.81
CA THR A 15 -0.85 -8.03 5.35
C THR A 15 0.32 -7.44 4.57
N ARG A 16 0.02 -6.68 3.53
CA ARG A 16 1.01 -5.95 2.73
C ARG A 16 0.58 -4.50 2.64
N THR A 17 1.54 -3.60 2.83
CA THR A 17 1.30 -2.16 2.84
C THR A 17 2.33 -1.48 1.95
N LEU A 18 1.85 -0.66 1.04
CA LEU A 18 2.66 0.26 0.25
C LEU A 18 2.67 1.62 0.96
N LEU A 19 3.86 2.10 1.30
CA LEU A 19 4.09 3.44 1.83
C LEU A 19 4.59 4.31 0.69
N VAL A 20 3.82 5.34 0.33
CA VAL A 20 4.26 6.34 -0.64
C VAL A 20 4.88 7.49 0.11
N HIS A 21 6.18 7.70 -0.08
CA HIS A 21 6.94 8.77 0.57
C HIS A 21 7.06 10.01 -0.32
N ARG A 22 7.18 9.82 -1.64
CA ARG A 22 7.27 10.91 -2.61
C ARG A 22 6.83 10.46 -4.01
N PHE A 23 6.00 11.23 -4.68
CA PHE A 23 5.64 10.99 -6.08
C PHE A 23 5.59 12.30 -6.87
N GLY A 24 5.90 12.24 -8.17
CA GLY A 24 5.89 13.43 -9.03
C GLY A 24 6.81 14.56 -8.55
N LYS A 25 6.27 15.79 -8.54
CA LYS A 25 6.96 17.03 -8.14
C LYS A 25 6.71 17.43 -6.68
N THR A 26 6.23 16.53 -5.82
CA THR A 26 5.95 16.90 -4.43
C THR A 26 7.23 17.40 -3.76
N THR A 27 7.15 18.57 -3.12
CA THR A 27 8.24 19.21 -2.39
C THR A 27 8.37 18.66 -0.98
N GLU A 28 7.29 18.07 -0.46
CA GLU A 28 7.19 17.52 0.89
C GLU A 28 6.97 15.99 0.86
N PRO A 29 7.32 15.29 1.96
CA PRO A 29 6.99 13.88 2.10
C PRO A 29 5.47 13.69 2.12
N VAL A 30 4.96 12.91 1.17
CA VAL A 30 3.62 12.34 1.27
C VAL A 30 3.74 11.14 2.20
N THR A 31 2.80 10.90 3.10
CA THR A 31 2.83 9.70 3.96
C THR A 31 1.49 9.00 3.84
N ASP A 32 1.27 8.35 2.71
CA ASP A 32 0.10 7.52 2.48
C ASP A 32 0.46 6.05 2.69
N ALA A 33 -0.34 5.35 3.50
CA ALA A 33 -0.25 3.92 3.71
C ALA A 33 -1.40 3.21 3.01
N ILE A 34 -1.09 2.46 1.96
CA ILE A 34 -2.06 1.78 1.11
C ILE A 34 -1.97 0.27 1.36
N GLY A 35 -3.05 -0.33 1.84
CA GLY A 35 -3.19 -1.78 1.91
C GLY A 35 -3.33 -2.38 0.51
N PHE A 36 -2.68 -3.51 0.25
CA PHE A 36 -2.89 -4.24 -0.99
C PHE A 36 -2.73 -5.75 -0.82
N ARG A 37 -3.32 -6.49 -1.74
CA ARG A 37 -3.10 -7.93 -1.89
C ARG A 37 -2.89 -8.32 -3.35
N ILE A 38 -2.29 -9.49 -3.54
CA ILE A 38 -2.09 -10.09 -4.86
C ILE A 38 -2.90 -11.37 -4.91
N GLU A 39 -3.91 -11.39 -5.77
CA GLU A 39 -4.80 -12.54 -5.95
C GLU A 39 -4.46 -13.27 -7.27
N PRO A 40 -4.34 -14.61 -7.26
CA PRO A 40 -4.18 -15.37 -8.49
C PRO A 40 -5.28 -15.04 -9.50
N LYS A 41 -4.90 -14.84 -10.77
CA LYS A 41 -5.80 -14.50 -11.89
C LYS A 41 -6.44 -13.09 -11.87
N ILE A 42 -6.37 -12.36 -10.74
CA ILE A 42 -6.86 -10.98 -10.65
C ILE A 42 -5.68 -10.00 -10.66
N GLY A 43 -4.57 -10.34 -10.01
CA GLY A 43 -3.39 -9.49 -9.92
C GLY A 43 -3.41 -8.59 -8.68
N PHE A 44 -3.01 -7.34 -8.84
CA PHE A 44 -2.84 -6.38 -7.75
C PHE A 44 -4.18 -5.73 -7.38
N ILE A 45 -4.59 -5.88 -6.13
CA ILE A 45 -5.83 -5.33 -5.59
C ILE A 45 -5.48 -4.34 -4.47
N ILE A 46 -6.03 -3.13 -4.55
CA ILE A 46 -5.93 -2.11 -3.50
C ILE A 46 -7.07 -2.31 -2.51
N ASP A 47 -6.74 -2.40 -1.22
CA ASP A 47 -7.73 -2.49 -0.16
C ASP A 47 -8.28 -1.08 0.11
N ILE A 48 -9.58 -0.87 -0.09
CA ILE A 48 -10.24 0.43 0.13
C ILE A 48 -10.60 0.53 1.61
N THR A 49 -9.92 1.42 2.34
CA THR A 49 -10.13 1.63 3.78
C THR A 49 -11.26 2.62 4.11
N THR A 50 -11.65 3.48 3.16
CA THR A 50 -12.77 4.42 3.32
C THR A 50 -13.51 4.61 2.01
N VAL A 51 -14.85 4.60 2.08
CA VAL A 51 -15.76 5.07 1.02
C VAL A 51 -16.21 6.49 1.40
N ALA A 52 -16.23 7.38 0.41
CA ALA A 52 -16.72 8.75 0.57
C ALA A 52 -18.26 8.79 0.62
#